data_AF-A0A531DBW4-F1
#
_entry.id   AF-A0A531DBW4-F1
#
_cell.length_a   1.000
_cell.length_b   1.000
_cell.length_c   1.000
_cell.angle_alpha   90.00
_cell.angle_beta   90.00
_cell.angle_gamma   90.00
#
_symmetry.space_group_name_H-M   'P 1'
#
loop_
_entity.id
_entity.type
_entity.pdbx_description
1 polymer ?
#
loop_
_entity_poly.entity_id
_entity_poly.type
_entity_poly.pdbx_seq_one_letter_code
_entity_poly.pdbx_strand_id
1 'polypeptide(L)'
;MSLRFLFALLVATGFAVQAAHSQTLSLKPFKDELFAYPAALSTGDNGAYTVLDYHEMRDINQRDEVPEKRVRAQYTDPGVRKVQQDLMLKTDAGDIRHVAVGRTEGASIIVLYLHGQGGSRKQGVDDFTFGGNFNRIKNLMAANNGLYLSPDFPDFGDKGAAQVAALIDHYAQQSPGAKIFVACGSMGGMICWKLAARKDTGGRINGLLLLGSLWDDSFLTSPAFKRRVPVFFGQGSHDVVFPVEKQEAFFRSILAKKSYPTRFVRFETGTHGTPIRMVDWRGTLNWMLTKAP
;
A
#
# COMPACT_ATOMS: atom_id res chain seq x y z
N MET A 1 42.94 48.38 46.43
CA MET A 1 42.90 47.00 46.96
C MET A 1 41.48 46.71 47.38
N SER A 2 40.68 46.05 46.53
CA SER A 2 40.45 44.58 46.52
C SER A 2 39.31 44.24 47.47
N LEU A 3 38.27 43.47 47.17
CA LEU A 3 37.77 42.80 45.97
C LEU A 3 36.36 42.32 46.40
N ARG A 4 35.37 42.50 45.53
CA ARG A 4 33.98 42.03 45.68
C ARG A 4 33.92 40.51 45.77
N PHE A 5 33.05 39.91 46.58
CA PHE A 5 32.47 38.59 46.29
C PHE A 5 31.08 38.42 46.92
N LEU A 6 30.04 38.71 46.13
CA LEU A 6 28.70 38.17 46.31
C LEU A 6 28.62 36.87 45.50
N PHE A 7 28.47 35.73 46.18
CA PHE A 7 28.19 34.45 45.55
C PHE A 7 26.69 34.39 45.21
N ALA A 8 26.33 34.66 43.97
CA ALA A 8 25.01 34.37 43.43
C ALA A 8 25.02 32.96 42.83
N LEU A 9 24.35 32.01 43.47
CA LEU A 9 24.16 30.65 42.99
C LEU A 9 23.07 30.65 41.89
N LEU A 10 23.48 30.77 40.64
CA LEU A 10 22.60 30.57 39.47
C LEU A 10 22.46 29.06 39.23
N VAL A 11 21.33 28.49 39.65
CA VAL A 11 20.91 27.13 39.25
C VAL A 11 20.37 27.22 37.82
N ALA A 12 21.23 26.93 36.84
CA ALA A 12 20.82 26.78 35.46
C ALA A 12 20.13 25.41 35.28
N THR A 13 18.79 25.40 35.30
CA THR A 13 17.99 24.24 34.86
C THR A 13 18.12 24.09 33.35
N GLY A 14 19.05 23.25 32.92
CA GLY A 14 19.17 22.82 31.52
C GLY A 14 17.99 21.93 31.15
N PHE A 15 16.99 22.49 30.47
CA PHE A 15 16.02 21.69 29.73
C PHE A 15 16.73 21.05 28.54
N ALA A 16 17.12 19.79 28.70
CA ALA A 16 17.54 18.95 27.58
C ALA A 16 16.33 18.74 26.66
N VAL A 17 16.26 19.51 25.58
CA VAL A 17 15.36 19.22 24.45
C VAL A 17 15.87 17.91 23.84
N GLN A 18 15.31 16.79 24.28
CA GLN A 18 15.45 15.53 23.57
C GLN A 18 14.76 15.73 22.21
N ALA A 19 15.57 16.00 21.19
CA ALA A 19 15.13 15.84 19.81
C ALA A 19 14.75 14.37 19.64
N ALA A 20 13.45 14.09 19.75
CA ALA A 20 12.88 12.82 19.35
C ALA A 20 13.22 12.64 17.87
N HIS A 21 14.28 11.88 17.59
CA HIS A 21 14.54 11.40 16.26
C HIS A 21 13.33 10.53 15.92
N SER A 22 12.44 11.06 15.07
CA SER A 22 11.41 10.26 14.45
C SER A 22 12.12 9.14 13.69
N GLN A 23 12.22 7.96 14.31
CA GLN A 23 12.63 6.76 13.61
C GLN A 23 11.61 6.59 12.50
N THR A 24 12.04 6.88 11.27
CA THR A 24 11.18 6.70 10.11
C THR A 24 10.84 5.21 10.08
N LEU A 25 9.56 4.90 10.29
CA LEU A 25 9.08 3.52 10.28
C LEU A 25 9.53 2.87 8.97
N SER A 26 10.26 1.77 9.07
CA SER A 26 10.74 1.00 7.93
C SER A 26 10.48 -0.47 8.22
N LEU A 27 9.88 -1.15 7.25
CA LEU A 27 9.54 -2.56 7.36
C LEU A 27 10.82 -3.41 7.32
N LYS A 28 10.89 -4.40 8.20
CA LYS A 28 11.85 -5.51 8.12
C LYS A 28 11.69 -6.25 6.77
N PRO A 29 12.80 -6.74 6.19
CA PRO A 29 12.79 -7.45 4.91
C PRO A 29 12.03 -8.78 5.01
N PHE A 30 11.45 -9.23 3.89
CA PHE A 30 10.91 -10.57 3.75
C PHE A 30 11.07 -11.06 2.31
N LYS A 31 12.00 -12.01 2.12
CA LYS A 31 12.36 -12.59 0.80
C LYS A 31 12.66 -11.53 -0.27
N ASP A 32 13.28 -10.41 0.10
CA ASP A 32 13.42 -9.26 -0.79
C ASP A 32 14.17 -9.57 -2.09
N GLU A 33 15.20 -10.42 -2.06
CA GLU A 33 15.94 -10.82 -3.27
C GLU A 33 15.05 -11.55 -4.28
N LEU A 34 14.14 -12.42 -3.83
CA LEU A 34 13.23 -13.15 -4.70
C LEU A 34 12.17 -12.25 -5.35
N PHE A 35 11.81 -11.15 -4.69
CA PHE A 35 10.76 -10.23 -5.14
C PHE A 35 11.32 -8.88 -5.59
N ALA A 36 12.63 -8.80 -5.79
CA ALA A 36 13.25 -7.62 -6.38
C ALA A 36 12.68 -7.40 -7.79
N TYR A 37 12.52 -6.13 -8.16
CA TYR A 37 12.17 -5.81 -9.54
C TYR A 37 13.25 -6.31 -10.50
N PRO A 38 12.87 -6.70 -11.73
CA PRO A 38 13.86 -6.92 -12.78
C PRO A 38 14.56 -5.60 -13.13
N ALA A 39 15.54 -5.67 -14.04
CA ALA A 39 16.31 -4.51 -14.46
C ALA A 39 15.39 -3.37 -14.93
N ALA A 40 15.74 -2.13 -14.60
CA ALA A 40 15.07 -0.97 -15.15
C ALA A 40 15.55 -0.74 -16.59
N LEU A 41 14.61 -0.69 -17.53
CA LEU A 41 14.88 -0.26 -18.91
C LEU A 41 15.10 1.25 -18.98
N SER A 42 14.36 2.00 -18.16
CA SER A 42 14.55 3.44 -18.00
C SER A 42 14.04 3.92 -16.65
N THR A 43 14.57 5.07 -16.23
CA THR A 43 14.09 5.80 -15.05
C THR A 43 14.06 7.28 -15.39
N GLY A 44 12.93 7.92 -15.13
CA GLY A 44 12.67 9.33 -15.40
C GLY A 44 12.09 10.04 -14.19
N ASP A 45 11.84 11.35 -14.36
CA ASP A 45 11.11 12.16 -13.38
C ASP A 45 11.73 12.12 -11.97
N ASN A 46 13.07 12.18 -11.88
CA ASN A 46 13.82 12.05 -10.63
C ASN A 46 13.49 10.76 -9.85
N GLY A 47 13.26 9.66 -10.57
CA GLY A 47 12.89 8.37 -10.00
C GLY A 47 11.40 8.21 -9.70
N ALA A 48 10.54 9.15 -10.13
CA ALA A 48 9.09 9.01 -9.99
C ALA A 48 8.47 8.12 -11.08
N TYR A 49 9.16 7.86 -12.19
CA TYR A 49 8.68 7.00 -13.27
C TYR A 49 9.76 5.98 -13.63
N THR A 50 9.44 4.70 -13.57
CA THR A 50 10.38 3.60 -13.88
C THR A 50 9.73 2.63 -14.85
N VAL A 51 10.46 2.24 -15.89
CA VAL A 51 10.09 1.14 -16.79
C VAL A 51 10.94 -0.06 -16.44
N LEU A 52 10.30 -1.18 -16.16
CA LEU A 52 10.94 -2.44 -15.80
C LEU A 52 10.89 -3.41 -16.97
N ASP A 53 11.98 -4.15 -17.14
CA ASP A 53 12.17 -5.21 -18.11
C ASP A 53 11.37 -6.45 -17.72
N TYR A 54 10.04 -6.40 -17.74
CA TYR A 54 9.20 -7.56 -17.41
C TYR A 54 9.20 -8.58 -18.57
N HIS A 55 9.28 -9.86 -18.23
CA HIS A 55 9.29 -10.96 -19.20
C HIS A 55 8.49 -12.14 -18.66
N GLU A 56 7.45 -12.57 -19.39
CA GLU A 56 6.59 -13.70 -19.01
C GLU A 56 7.40 -14.97 -18.70
N MET A 57 8.37 -15.33 -19.55
CA MET A 57 9.19 -16.53 -19.34
C MET A 57 9.94 -16.53 -18.01
N ARG A 58 10.45 -15.38 -17.55
CA ARG A 58 11.17 -15.24 -16.29
C ARG A 58 10.21 -15.06 -15.12
N ASP A 59 9.30 -14.10 -15.25
CA ASP A 59 8.50 -13.60 -14.14
C ASP A 59 7.25 -14.45 -13.89
N ILE A 60 6.81 -15.25 -14.87
CA ILE A 60 5.74 -16.27 -14.76
C ILE A 60 6.34 -17.67 -14.89
N ASN A 61 6.82 -18.10 -16.05
CA ASN A 61 7.08 -19.53 -16.31
C ASN A 61 8.23 -20.12 -15.47
N GLN A 62 9.27 -19.34 -15.18
CA GLN A 62 10.37 -19.79 -14.29
C GLN A 62 10.00 -19.66 -12.81
N ARG A 63 9.27 -18.60 -12.44
CA ARG A 63 8.83 -18.34 -11.05
C ARG A 63 7.76 -19.31 -10.57
N ASP A 64 6.87 -19.72 -11.46
CA ASP A 64 5.74 -20.58 -11.14
C ASP A 64 6.06 -22.07 -11.34
N GLU A 65 5.47 -22.89 -10.50
CA GLU A 65 5.39 -24.33 -10.69
C GLU A 65 4.30 -24.67 -11.71
N VAL A 66 3.15 -24.00 -11.59
CA VAL A 66 2.08 -24.01 -12.58
C VAL A 66 1.79 -22.56 -12.95
N PRO A 67 2.08 -22.14 -14.20
CA PRO A 67 1.93 -20.76 -14.64
C PRO A 67 0.61 -20.12 -14.17
N GLU A 68 0.73 -18.96 -13.52
CA GLU A 68 -0.34 -18.11 -12.98
C GLU A 68 -1.19 -18.71 -11.85
N LYS A 69 -1.14 -20.03 -11.64
CA LYS A 69 -1.95 -20.74 -10.65
C LYS A 69 -1.18 -21.05 -9.37
N ARG A 70 0.12 -21.34 -9.49
CA ARG A 70 0.92 -21.78 -8.36
C ARG A 70 2.38 -21.39 -8.50
N VAL A 71 2.84 -20.50 -7.63
CA VAL A 71 4.24 -20.18 -7.50
C VAL A 71 5.06 -21.33 -6.91
N ARG A 72 6.35 -21.43 -7.25
CA ARG A 72 7.29 -22.35 -6.58
C ARG A 72 7.38 -22.06 -5.09
N ALA A 73 7.58 -23.11 -4.29
CA ALA A 73 7.57 -23.04 -2.82
C ALA A 73 8.50 -21.98 -2.22
N GLN A 74 9.66 -21.69 -2.84
CA GLN A 74 10.62 -20.70 -2.35
C GLN A 74 10.04 -19.28 -2.24
N TYR A 75 9.00 -18.94 -3.01
CA TYR A 75 8.32 -17.65 -2.96
C TYR A 75 7.25 -17.56 -1.87
N THR A 76 7.01 -18.64 -1.12
CA THR A 76 5.99 -18.69 -0.08
C THR A 76 6.58 -19.01 1.29
N ASP A 77 5.93 -18.52 2.33
CA ASP A 77 6.00 -19.04 3.68
C ASP A 77 4.57 -19.14 4.24
N PRO A 78 3.95 -20.34 4.25
CA PRO A 78 2.58 -20.52 4.70
C PRO A 78 2.44 -20.44 6.22
N GLY A 79 3.54 -20.34 6.99
CA GLY A 79 3.50 -20.21 8.44
C GLY A 79 2.66 -19.02 8.92
N VAL A 80 2.56 -17.96 8.10
CA VAL A 80 1.73 -16.77 8.35
C VAL A 80 0.24 -17.09 8.54
N ARG A 81 -0.25 -18.23 8.04
CA ARG A 81 -1.64 -18.65 8.23
C ARG A 81 -2.03 -18.83 9.69
N LYS A 82 -1.06 -19.05 10.59
CA LYS A 82 -1.30 -19.17 12.04
C LYS A 82 -1.86 -17.89 12.66
N VAL A 83 -1.63 -16.73 12.03
CA VAL A 83 -2.13 -15.42 12.47
C VAL A 83 -3.13 -14.85 11.46
N GLN A 84 -3.75 -15.69 10.64
CA GLN A 84 -4.79 -15.33 9.68
C GLN A 84 -6.17 -15.73 10.24
N GLN A 85 -7.15 -14.83 10.14
CA GLN A 85 -8.52 -15.02 10.61
C GLN A 85 -9.50 -14.61 9.50
N ASP A 86 -10.51 -15.45 9.21
CA ASP A 86 -11.65 -15.08 8.35
C ASP A 86 -12.78 -14.58 9.27
N LEU A 87 -13.03 -13.28 9.22
CA LEU A 87 -13.86 -12.54 10.17
C LEU A 87 -15.07 -11.94 9.46
N MET A 88 -16.06 -11.55 10.27
CA MET A 88 -17.22 -10.78 9.82
C MET A 88 -17.44 -9.64 10.80
N LEU A 89 -17.31 -8.40 10.31
CA LEU A 89 -17.59 -7.19 11.08
C LEU A 89 -19.02 -6.74 10.78
N LYS A 90 -19.84 -6.56 11.83
CA LYS A 90 -21.17 -5.96 11.70
C LYS A 90 -21.06 -4.45 11.84
N THR A 91 -21.63 -3.72 10.90
CA THR A 91 -21.63 -2.24 10.89
C THR A 91 -22.97 -1.72 10.39
N ASP A 92 -23.23 -0.43 10.59
CA ASP A 92 -24.39 0.24 10.00
C ASP A 92 -24.33 0.26 8.45
N ALA A 93 -23.15 0.12 7.86
CA ALA A 93 -22.96 -0.05 6.42
C ALA A 93 -23.22 -1.50 5.94
N GLY A 94 -23.49 -2.42 6.85
CA GLY A 94 -23.75 -3.84 6.61
C GLY A 94 -22.66 -4.78 7.15
N ASP A 95 -22.83 -6.06 6.88
CA ASP A 95 -21.90 -7.12 7.29
C ASP A 95 -20.71 -7.19 6.32
N ILE A 96 -19.50 -7.10 6.86
CA ILE A 96 -18.25 -7.03 6.10
C ILE A 96 -17.42 -8.27 6.40
N ARG A 97 -17.48 -9.26 5.51
CA ARG A 97 -16.58 -10.41 5.56
C ARG A 97 -15.20 -10.00 5.09
N HIS A 98 -14.18 -10.35 5.85
CA HIS A 98 -12.81 -9.98 5.53
C HIS A 98 -11.83 -10.96 6.16
N VAL A 99 -10.67 -11.10 5.54
CA VAL A 99 -9.56 -11.82 6.14
C VAL A 99 -8.62 -10.81 6.78
N ALA A 100 -8.27 -11.03 8.04
CA ALA A 100 -7.29 -10.27 8.81
C ALA A 100 -6.04 -11.12 9.06
N VAL A 101 -4.86 -10.54 8.87
CA VAL A 101 -3.57 -11.23 9.06
C VAL A 101 -2.61 -10.33 9.83
N GLY A 102 -2.13 -10.80 10.98
CA GLY A 102 -1.23 -10.03 11.86
C GLY A 102 -1.95 -9.46 13.07
N ARG A 103 -1.60 -8.23 13.49
CA ARG A 103 -2.14 -7.62 14.72
C ARG A 103 -3.45 -6.88 14.46
N THR A 104 -4.56 -7.35 15.03
CA THR A 104 -5.87 -6.70 14.90
C THR A 104 -6.03 -5.49 15.84
N GLU A 105 -5.19 -5.40 16.88
CA GLU A 105 -5.15 -4.30 17.85
C GLU A 105 -3.70 -3.79 18.00
N GLY A 106 -3.54 -2.48 18.16
CA GLY A 106 -2.23 -1.85 18.33
C GLY A 106 -1.26 -2.07 17.17
N ALA A 107 -1.76 -2.21 15.94
CA ALA A 107 -0.92 -2.33 14.74
C ALA A 107 -0.17 -1.02 14.46
N SER A 108 1.07 -1.11 14.00
CA SER A 108 1.86 0.05 13.58
C SER A 108 1.51 0.52 12.16
N ILE A 109 1.05 -0.41 11.33
CA ILE A 109 0.71 -0.23 9.94
C ILE A 109 -0.48 -1.13 9.58
N ILE A 110 -1.41 -0.61 8.78
CA ILE A 110 -2.54 -1.35 8.23
C ILE A 110 -2.47 -1.27 6.70
N VAL A 111 -2.46 -2.41 6.03
CA VAL A 111 -2.49 -2.50 4.56
C VAL A 111 -3.74 -3.25 4.14
N LEU A 112 -4.57 -2.62 3.32
CA LEU A 112 -5.73 -3.23 2.71
C LEU A 112 -5.44 -3.56 1.25
N TYR A 113 -5.92 -4.71 0.77
CA TYR A 113 -6.02 -5.00 -0.66
C TYR A 113 -7.49 -5.16 -1.08
N LEU A 114 -7.94 -4.29 -1.98
CA LEU A 114 -9.27 -4.32 -2.55
C LEU A 114 -9.21 -5.01 -3.92
N HIS A 115 -9.92 -6.11 -4.03
CA HIS A 115 -9.91 -6.94 -5.23
C HIS A 115 -10.61 -6.27 -6.41
N GLY A 116 -10.32 -6.76 -7.63
CA GLY A 116 -10.99 -6.34 -8.85
C GLY A 116 -12.30 -7.08 -9.10
N GLN A 117 -12.89 -6.87 -10.27
CA GLN A 117 -14.07 -7.61 -10.73
C GLN A 117 -13.80 -9.12 -10.74
N GLY A 118 -14.76 -9.92 -10.26
CA GLY A 118 -14.61 -11.37 -10.13
C GLY A 118 -13.71 -11.82 -8.98
N GLY A 119 -13.10 -10.89 -8.24
CA GLY A 119 -12.32 -11.17 -7.04
C GLY A 119 -13.16 -11.34 -5.77
N SER A 120 -12.49 -11.64 -4.67
CA SER A 120 -13.07 -11.69 -3.32
C SER A 120 -11.98 -11.51 -2.27
N ARG A 121 -12.35 -11.44 -0.99
CA ARG A 121 -11.44 -11.50 0.16
C ARG A 121 -10.46 -12.68 0.12
N LYS A 122 -10.85 -13.78 -0.54
CA LYS A 122 -10.03 -14.99 -0.66
C LYS A 122 -8.90 -14.81 -1.68
N GLN A 123 -9.14 -14.06 -2.75
CA GLN A 123 -8.11 -13.78 -3.76
C GLN A 123 -6.92 -13.05 -3.13
N GLY A 124 -7.18 -12.02 -2.31
CA GLY A 124 -6.13 -11.22 -1.68
C GLY A 124 -5.31 -11.96 -0.62
N VAL A 125 -5.67 -13.19 -0.26
CA VAL A 125 -4.92 -13.99 0.72
C VAL A 125 -4.47 -15.34 0.17
N ASP A 126 -4.65 -15.59 -1.12
CA ASP A 126 -4.17 -16.80 -1.76
C ASP A 126 -2.63 -16.78 -1.79
N ASP A 127 -2.00 -17.79 -1.18
CA ASP A 127 -0.55 -17.81 -1.01
C ASP A 127 0.22 -18.11 -2.30
N PHE A 128 -0.44 -18.67 -3.30
CA PHE A 128 0.23 -19.30 -4.45
C PHE A 128 0.05 -18.52 -5.74
N THR A 129 -1.09 -17.87 -5.91
CA THR A 129 -1.38 -17.03 -7.08
C THR A 129 -0.55 -15.75 -7.08
N PHE A 130 -0.52 -15.05 -8.23
CA PHE A 130 0.22 -13.79 -8.39
C PHE A 130 1.69 -13.90 -7.93
N GLY A 131 2.35 -15.03 -8.22
CA GLY A 131 3.73 -15.27 -7.86
C GLY A 131 3.99 -15.31 -6.35
N GLY A 132 2.97 -15.51 -5.51
CA GLY A 132 3.08 -15.47 -4.05
C GLY A 132 3.17 -14.07 -3.46
N ASN A 133 2.82 -13.02 -4.22
CA ASN A 133 2.93 -11.65 -3.72
C ASN A 133 1.92 -11.32 -2.61
N PHE A 134 0.78 -12.01 -2.55
CA PHE A 134 -0.11 -11.95 -1.38
C PHE A 134 0.47 -12.65 -0.16
N ASN A 135 1.17 -13.78 -0.33
CA ASN A 135 1.92 -14.39 0.77
C ASN A 135 3.00 -13.45 1.32
N ARG A 136 3.69 -12.71 0.44
CA ARG A 136 4.70 -11.73 0.83
C ARG A 136 4.13 -10.61 1.69
N ILE A 137 3.06 -9.93 1.27
CA ILE A 137 2.50 -8.83 2.06
C ILE A 137 1.96 -9.31 3.41
N LYS A 138 1.33 -10.50 3.46
CA LYS A 138 0.89 -11.12 4.72
C LYS A 138 2.07 -11.30 5.69
N ASN A 139 3.17 -11.88 5.22
CA ASN A 139 4.37 -12.08 6.03
C ASN A 139 5.02 -10.76 6.46
N LEU A 140 5.10 -9.77 5.56
CA LEU A 140 5.60 -8.44 5.88
C LEU A 140 4.79 -7.80 7.03
N MET A 141 3.46 -7.85 6.98
CA MET A 141 2.62 -7.28 8.04
C MET A 141 2.77 -8.04 9.35
N ALA A 142 2.70 -9.38 9.33
CA ALA A 142 2.87 -10.20 10.52
C ALA A 142 4.23 -9.98 11.22
N ALA A 143 5.32 -9.85 10.46
CA ALA A 143 6.67 -9.65 11.01
C ALA A 143 6.95 -8.22 11.52
N ASN A 144 6.11 -7.25 11.17
CA ASN A 144 6.33 -5.82 11.45
C ASN A 144 5.29 -5.23 12.42
N ASN A 145 4.62 -6.06 13.22
CA ASN A 145 3.51 -5.63 14.08
C ASN A 145 2.42 -4.89 13.29
N GLY A 146 2.22 -5.26 12.04
CA GLY A 146 1.22 -4.69 11.14
C GLY A 146 -0.01 -5.58 11.01
N LEU A 147 -0.96 -5.06 10.27
CA LEU A 147 -2.21 -5.71 9.90
C LEU A 147 -2.37 -5.71 8.38
N TYR A 148 -2.61 -6.87 7.81
CA TYR A 148 -3.08 -6.99 6.44
C TYR A 148 -4.56 -7.36 6.42
N LEU A 149 -5.33 -6.68 5.58
CA LEU A 149 -6.77 -6.93 5.39
C LEU A 149 -7.08 -7.19 3.91
N SER A 150 -7.90 -8.19 3.66
CA SER A 150 -8.58 -8.37 2.37
C SER A 150 -10.08 -8.50 2.62
N PRO A 151 -10.89 -7.48 2.28
CA PRO A 151 -12.34 -7.53 2.48
C PRO A 151 -13.09 -7.97 1.23
N ASP A 152 -14.31 -8.49 1.45
CA ASP A 152 -15.37 -8.47 0.45
C ASP A 152 -16.11 -7.14 0.53
N PHE A 153 -16.75 -6.76 -0.58
CA PHE A 153 -17.68 -5.64 -0.64
C PHE A 153 -18.74 -5.93 -1.73
N PRO A 154 -19.96 -5.38 -1.59
CA PRO A 154 -21.11 -5.76 -2.42
C PRO A 154 -21.03 -5.24 -3.85
N ASP A 155 -20.34 -4.12 -4.07
CA ASP A 155 -20.21 -3.45 -5.36
C ASP A 155 -18.97 -2.56 -5.39
N PHE A 156 -18.66 -2.00 -6.56
CA PHE A 156 -17.61 -1.00 -6.76
C PHE A 156 -18.15 0.45 -6.62
N GLY A 157 -19.33 0.59 -6.04
CA GLY A 157 -20.08 1.83 -5.87
C GLY A 157 -19.94 2.44 -4.48
N ASP A 158 -20.89 3.31 -4.12
CA ASP A 158 -20.87 4.01 -2.83
C ASP A 158 -21.11 3.08 -1.64
N LYS A 159 -21.89 2.01 -1.83
CA LYS A 159 -22.15 1.03 -0.78
C LYS A 159 -20.91 0.21 -0.46
N GLY A 160 -20.20 -0.29 -1.48
CA GLY A 160 -18.89 -0.92 -1.29
C GLY A 160 -17.89 0.02 -0.61
N ALA A 161 -17.83 1.28 -1.04
CA ALA A 161 -16.93 2.26 -0.43
C ALA A 161 -17.28 2.57 1.02
N ALA A 162 -18.57 2.65 1.37
CA ALA A 162 -19.02 2.85 2.74
C ALA A 162 -18.65 1.66 3.65
N GLN A 163 -18.77 0.42 3.16
CA GLN A 163 -18.34 -0.76 3.91
C GLN A 163 -16.83 -0.78 4.14
N VAL A 164 -16.03 -0.55 3.09
CA VAL A 164 -14.57 -0.49 3.26
C VAL A 164 -14.16 0.66 4.19
N ALA A 165 -14.85 1.81 4.12
CA ALA A 165 -14.62 2.91 5.05
C ALA A 165 -14.92 2.54 6.51
N ALA A 166 -16.03 1.85 6.77
CA ALA A 166 -16.37 1.36 8.11
C ALA A 166 -15.36 0.33 8.64
N LEU A 167 -14.84 -0.54 7.77
CA LEU A 167 -13.77 -1.48 8.12
C LEU A 167 -12.47 -0.75 8.49
N ILE A 168 -12.06 0.25 7.69
CA ILE A 168 -10.90 1.08 7.97
C ILE A 168 -11.08 1.80 9.30
N ASP A 169 -12.26 2.37 9.56
CA ASP A 169 -12.52 3.10 10.80
C ASP A 169 -12.45 2.18 12.02
N HIS A 170 -13.05 0.99 11.95
CA HIS A 170 -12.96 -0.02 13.01
C HIS A 170 -11.51 -0.33 13.39
N TYR A 171 -10.67 -0.73 12.42
CA TYR A 171 -9.28 -1.08 12.72
C TYR A 171 -8.40 0.12 13.07
N ALA A 172 -8.73 1.32 12.59
CA ALA A 172 -8.05 2.54 13.01
C ALA A 172 -8.34 2.88 14.48
N GLN A 173 -9.55 2.61 14.97
CA GLN A 173 -9.88 2.75 16.40
C GLN A 173 -9.13 1.72 17.25
N GLN A 174 -9.02 0.47 16.78
CA GLN A 174 -8.27 -0.58 17.48
C GLN A 174 -6.75 -0.39 17.43
N SER A 175 -6.26 0.40 16.49
CA SER A 175 -4.83 0.68 16.31
C SER A 175 -4.56 2.19 16.17
N PRO A 176 -4.72 2.97 17.26
CA PRO A 176 -4.47 4.40 17.22
C PRO A 176 -3.03 4.70 16.76
N GLY A 177 -2.89 5.55 15.74
CA GLY A 177 -1.60 5.94 15.18
C GLY A 177 -1.08 5.04 14.05
N ALA A 178 -1.77 3.95 13.70
CA ALA A 178 -1.40 3.12 12.57
C ALA A 178 -1.40 3.92 11.26
N LYS A 179 -0.36 3.74 10.43
CA LYS A 179 -0.36 4.25 9.05
C LYS A 179 -1.16 3.32 8.15
N ILE A 180 -2.13 3.86 7.40
CA ILE A 180 -3.11 3.07 6.64
C ILE A 180 -2.85 3.21 5.14
N PHE A 181 -2.63 2.08 4.45
CA PHE A 181 -2.39 2.02 3.02
C PHE A 181 -3.45 1.16 2.35
N VAL A 182 -3.98 1.64 1.22
CA VAL A 182 -5.01 0.91 0.46
C VAL A 182 -4.48 0.60 -0.92
N ALA A 183 -4.29 -0.68 -1.21
CA ALA A 183 -3.96 -1.18 -2.53
C ALA A 183 -5.23 -1.66 -3.24
N CYS A 184 -5.32 -1.36 -4.53
CA CYS A 184 -6.51 -1.60 -5.33
C CYS A 184 -6.11 -2.25 -6.66
N GLY A 185 -6.59 -3.47 -6.87
CA GLY A 185 -6.44 -4.18 -8.13
C GLY A 185 -7.61 -3.89 -9.07
N SER A 186 -7.34 -3.56 -10.33
CA SER A 186 -8.38 -3.39 -11.36
C SER A 186 -9.54 -2.48 -10.91
N MET A 187 -10.79 -2.92 -11.04
CA MET A 187 -11.99 -2.17 -10.60
C MET A 187 -12.01 -1.82 -9.10
N GLY A 188 -11.20 -2.47 -8.26
CA GLY A 188 -11.00 -2.06 -6.86
C GLY A 188 -10.56 -0.59 -6.75
N GLY A 189 -9.93 -0.03 -7.79
CA GLY A 189 -9.57 1.39 -7.86
C GLY A 189 -10.76 2.33 -7.72
N MET A 190 -11.96 1.93 -8.16
CA MET A 190 -13.18 2.73 -7.99
C MET A 190 -13.46 2.96 -6.50
N ILE A 191 -13.22 1.94 -5.67
CA ILE A 191 -13.33 2.08 -4.22
C ILE A 191 -12.21 2.96 -3.68
N CYS A 192 -10.94 2.77 -4.12
CA CYS A 192 -9.84 3.66 -3.71
C CYS A 192 -10.15 5.14 -3.96
N TRP A 193 -10.68 5.50 -5.12
CA TRP A 193 -11.02 6.88 -5.46
C TRP A 193 -12.17 7.43 -4.63
N LYS A 194 -13.21 6.61 -4.40
CA LYS A 194 -14.28 6.97 -3.47
C LYS A 194 -13.77 7.18 -2.05
N LEU A 195 -12.91 6.29 -1.54
CA LEU A 195 -12.27 6.44 -0.22
C LEU A 195 -11.44 7.73 -0.14
N ALA A 196 -10.71 8.08 -1.21
CA ALA A 196 -9.93 9.30 -1.29
C ALA A 196 -10.80 10.57 -1.25
N ALA A 197 -11.99 10.51 -1.87
CA ALA A 197 -12.95 11.60 -1.97
C ALA A 197 -13.74 11.88 -0.67
N ARG A 198 -13.89 10.88 0.20
CA ARG A 198 -14.62 11.06 1.46
C ARG A 198 -13.84 11.90 2.47
N LYS A 199 -14.55 12.66 3.31
CA LYS A 199 -13.94 13.46 4.39
C LYS A 199 -13.30 12.60 5.49
N ASP A 200 -13.93 11.47 5.82
CA ASP A 200 -13.44 10.55 6.84
C ASP A 200 -12.19 9.78 6.36
N THR A 201 -12.32 8.89 5.37
CA THR A 201 -11.22 8.05 4.92
C THR A 201 -10.17 8.85 4.16
N GLY A 202 -10.56 9.82 3.33
CA GLY A 202 -9.61 10.72 2.67
C GLY A 202 -8.84 11.59 3.67
N GLY A 203 -9.42 11.83 4.85
CA GLY A 203 -8.78 12.46 6.01
C GLY A 203 -7.84 11.54 6.81
N ARG A 204 -7.92 10.23 6.59
CA ARG A 204 -7.26 9.21 7.42
C ARG A 204 -6.16 8.43 6.71
N ILE A 205 -6.39 7.97 5.47
CA ILE A 205 -5.44 7.12 4.74
C ILE A 205 -4.10 7.82 4.52
N ASN A 206 -3.02 7.03 4.41
CA ASN A 206 -1.64 7.48 4.30
C ASN A 206 -0.96 7.05 2.99
N GLY A 207 -1.63 6.26 2.14
CA GLY A 207 -1.19 6.01 0.77
C GLY A 207 -2.17 5.16 -0.03
N LEU A 208 -2.11 5.31 -1.35
CA LEU A 208 -2.93 4.58 -2.31
C LEU A 208 -2.04 3.86 -3.33
N LEU A 209 -2.28 2.56 -3.56
CA LEU A 209 -1.58 1.77 -4.58
C LEU A 209 -2.59 1.32 -5.64
N LEU A 210 -2.36 1.65 -6.90
CA LEU A 210 -3.21 1.31 -8.03
C LEU A 210 -2.46 0.27 -8.85
N LEU A 211 -2.94 -0.97 -8.83
CA LEU A 211 -2.27 -2.13 -9.41
C LEU A 211 -3.07 -2.63 -10.62
N GLY A 212 -2.68 -2.23 -11.82
CA GLY A 212 -3.44 -2.53 -13.04
C GLY A 212 -4.86 -1.97 -12.95
N SER A 213 -4.98 -0.73 -12.47
CA SER A 213 -6.24 -0.13 -12.02
C SER A 213 -6.51 1.18 -12.77
N LEU A 214 -7.76 1.64 -12.76
CA LEU A 214 -8.20 2.84 -13.45
C LEU A 214 -7.78 4.17 -12.79
N TRP A 215 -7.85 5.24 -13.57
CA TRP A 215 -7.69 6.65 -13.17
C TRP A 215 -9.02 7.29 -12.80
N ASP A 216 -8.97 8.40 -12.06
CA ASP A 216 -10.13 9.25 -11.77
C ASP A 216 -9.66 10.69 -11.47
N ASP A 217 -9.94 11.61 -12.40
CA ASP A 217 -9.51 13.01 -12.27
C ASP A 217 -10.13 13.74 -11.07
N SER A 218 -11.25 13.25 -10.53
CA SER A 218 -11.85 13.81 -9.32
C SER A 218 -10.90 13.72 -8.12
N PHE A 219 -9.94 12.78 -8.14
CA PHE A 219 -8.88 12.68 -7.14
C PHE A 219 -8.18 14.02 -6.92
N LEU A 220 -7.91 14.81 -7.98
CA LEU A 220 -7.16 16.07 -7.89
C LEU A 220 -7.83 17.15 -7.03
N THR A 221 -9.10 16.96 -6.67
CA THR A 221 -9.86 17.87 -5.79
C THR A 221 -10.24 17.23 -4.45
N SER A 222 -9.91 15.94 -4.27
CA SER A 222 -10.28 15.13 -3.11
C SER A 222 -9.62 15.57 -1.79
N PRO A 223 -10.21 15.24 -0.64
CA PRO A 223 -9.56 15.38 0.67
C PRO A 223 -8.18 14.70 0.74
N ALA A 224 -8.02 13.48 0.21
CA ALA A 224 -6.74 12.78 0.20
C ALA A 224 -5.69 13.52 -0.64
N PHE A 225 -6.07 14.08 -1.79
CA PHE A 225 -5.16 14.88 -2.61
C PHE A 225 -4.73 16.16 -1.91
N LYS A 226 -5.65 16.86 -1.25
CA LYS A 226 -5.33 18.05 -0.43
C LYS A 226 -4.35 17.73 0.70
N ARG A 227 -4.48 16.53 1.30
CA ARG A 227 -3.54 15.98 2.27
C ARG A 227 -2.25 15.45 1.67
N ARG A 228 -2.09 15.48 0.34
CA ARG A 228 -0.91 14.97 -0.37
C ARG A 228 -0.62 13.49 -0.08
N VAL A 229 -1.67 12.68 0.07
CA VAL A 229 -1.56 11.24 0.24
C VAL A 229 -0.73 10.65 -0.91
N PRO A 230 0.38 9.93 -0.66
CA PRO A 230 1.20 9.37 -1.73
C PRO A 230 0.44 8.36 -2.57
N VAL A 231 0.66 8.39 -3.88
CA VAL A 231 0.02 7.48 -4.84
C VAL A 231 1.07 6.70 -5.62
N PHE A 232 0.94 5.37 -5.61
CA PHE A 232 1.75 4.47 -6.41
C PHE A 232 0.91 3.87 -7.53
N PHE A 233 1.46 3.83 -8.73
CA PHE A 233 0.89 3.20 -9.90
C PHE A 233 1.79 2.06 -10.34
N GLY A 234 1.23 0.86 -10.44
CA GLY A 234 1.83 -0.25 -11.16
C GLY A 234 0.97 -0.55 -12.39
N GLN A 235 1.56 -0.60 -13.58
CA GLN A 235 0.81 -0.79 -14.83
C GLN A 235 1.58 -1.67 -15.82
N GLY A 236 0.89 -2.61 -16.46
CA GLY A 236 1.46 -3.37 -17.60
C GLY A 236 1.33 -2.57 -18.89
N SER A 237 2.37 -2.56 -19.74
CA SER A 237 2.29 -1.83 -21.03
C SER A 237 1.35 -2.48 -22.05
N HIS A 238 1.01 -3.76 -21.90
CA HIS A 238 0.04 -4.50 -22.71
C HIS A 238 -1.30 -4.71 -21.97
N ASP A 239 -1.62 -3.87 -20.97
CA ASP A 239 -2.93 -3.91 -20.33
C ASP A 239 -4.03 -3.41 -21.29
N VAL A 240 -4.84 -4.35 -21.79
CA VAL A 240 -5.96 -4.06 -22.70
C VAL A 240 -7.25 -3.65 -21.98
N VAL A 241 -7.32 -3.79 -20.66
CA VAL A 241 -8.49 -3.42 -19.84
C VAL A 241 -8.38 -1.96 -19.43
N PHE A 242 -7.23 -1.56 -18.89
CA PHE A 242 -6.89 -0.18 -18.57
C PHE A 242 -5.60 0.20 -19.31
N PRO A 243 -5.71 0.81 -20.51
CA PRO A 243 -4.55 1.15 -21.33
C PRO A 243 -3.55 2.03 -20.59
N VAL A 244 -2.26 1.68 -20.73
CA VAL A 244 -1.17 2.33 -20.01
C VAL A 244 -1.10 3.83 -20.30
N GLU A 245 -1.42 4.25 -21.52
CA GLU A 245 -1.38 5.64 -21.96
C GLU A 245 -2.32 6.52 -21.13
N LYS A 246 -3.50 6.00 -20.77
CA LYS A 246 -4.47 6.73 -19.96
C LYS A 246 -4.02 6.85 -18.51
N GLN A 247 -3.46 5.77 -17.97
CA GLN A 247 -2.91 5.79 -16.61
C GLN A 247 -1.69 6.70 -16.50
N GLU A 248 -0.84 6.73 -17.53
CA GLU A 248 0.28 7.65 -17.63
C GLU A 248 -0.19 9.10 -17.73
N ALA A 249 -1.18 9.40 -18.58
CA ALA A 249 -1.74 10.75 -18.68
C ALA A 249 -2.25 11.25 -17.32
N PHE A 250 -2.93 10.40 -16.55
CA PHE A 250 -3.35 10.72 -15.19
C PHE A 250 -2.16 10.91 -14.23
N PHE A 251 -1.15 10.02 -14.27
CA PHE A 251 0.07 10.20 -13.49
C PHE A 251 0.75 11.54 -13.80
N ARG A 252 0.84 11.93 -15.08
CA ARG A 252 1.40 13.22 -15.51
C ARG A 252 0.58 14.39 -14.97
N SER A 253 -0.75 14.28 -14.93
CA SER A 253 -1.62 15.33 -14.37
C SER A 253 -1.39 15.55 -12.87
N ILE A 254 -1.11 14.47 -12.12
CA ILE A 254 -0.71 14.53 -10.70
C ILE A 254 0.71 15.11 -10.57
N LEU A 255 1.66 14.62 -11.35
CA LEU A 255 3.07 15.02 -11.28
C LEU A 255 3.27 16.51 -11.57
N ALA A 256 2.45 17.08 -12.47
CA ALA A 256 2.44 18.52 -12.76
C ALA A 256 2.05 19.39 -11.54
N LYS A 257 1.49 18.80 -10.47
CA LYS A 257 1.14 19.50 -9.23
C LYS A 257 2.36 19.54 -8.31
N LYS A 258 2.64 20.74 -7.76
CA LYS A 258 3.86 21.08 -7.00
C LYS A 258 4.33 19.94 -6.07
N SER A 259 5.38 19.25 -6.51
CA SER A 259 6.10 18.19 -5.80
C SER A 259 5.22 17.07 -5.24
N TYR A 260 4.08 16.77 -5.87
CA TYR A 260 3.15 15.76 -5.37
C TYR A 260 3.83 14.39 -5.24
N PRO A 261 3.66 13.66 -4.11
CA PRO A 261 4.34 12.38 -3.91
C PRO A 261 3.66 11.26 -4.72
N THR A 262 4.06 11.13 -5.98
CA THR A 262 3.55 10.08 -6.88
C THR A 262 4.69 9.24 -7.44
N ARG A 263 4.44 7.95 -7.68
CA ARG A 263 5.37 7.02 -8.34
C ARG A 263 4.64 6.14 -9.34
N PHE A 264 5.28 5.88 -10.48
CA PHE A 264 4.79 5.02 -11.54
C PHE A 264 5.84 3.95 -11.85
N VAL A 265 5.40 2.69 -11.88
CA VAL A 265 6.19 1.54 -12.30
C VAL A 265 5.46 0.87 -13.45
N ARG A 266 6.04 0.97 -14.65
CA ARG A 266 5.56 0.30 -15.86
C ARG A 266 6.29 -1.04 -16.01
N PHE A 267 5.54 -2.11 -16.16
CA PHE A 267 6.07 -3.43 -16.51
C PHE A 267 5.97 -3.59 -18.03
N GLU A 268 7.09 -3.47 -18.73
CA GLU A 268 7.13 -3.58 -20.20
C GLU A 268 6.71 -4.99 -20.63
N THR A 269 5.86 -5.10 -21.65
CA THR A 269 5.15 -6.33 -22.08
C THR A 269 4.17 -6.94 -21.06
N GLY A 270 4.05 -6.35 -19.86
CA GLY A 270 3.15 -6.81 -18.81
C GLY A 270 1.68 -6.61 -19.15
N THR A 271 0.81 -7.49 -18.66
CA THR A 271 -0.64 -7.47 -18.85
C THR A 271 -1.37 -6.92 -17.61
N HIS A 272 -2.70 -6.97 -17.64
CA HIS A 272 -3.56 -6.40 -16.59
C HIS A 272 -3.24 -6.89 -15.16
N GLY A 273 -2.94 -8.18 -14.99
CA GLY A 273 -2.62 -8.77 -13.68
C GLY A 273 -1.17 -8.58 -13.23
N THR A 274 -0.27 -8.15 -14.12
CA THR A 274 1.16 -8.04 -13.85
C THR A 274 1.49 -7.15 -12.64
N PRO A 275 0.86 -5.98 -12.45
CA PRO A 275 1.17 -5.12 -11.30
C PRO A 275 0.89 -5.77 -9.94
N ILE A 276 -0.18 -6.56 -9.81
CA ILE A 276 -0.51 -7.30 -8.58
C ILE A 276 0.56 -8.36 -8.33
N ARG A 277 0.97 -9.06 -9.38
CA ARG A 277 2.03 -10.09 -9.33
C ARG A 277 3.39 -9.51 -8.97
N MET A 278 3.70 -8.32 -9.42
CA MET A 278 5.08 -7.82 -9.43
C MET A 278 5.37 -6.70 -8.45
N VAL A 279 4.36 -6.04 -7.85
CA VAL A 279 4.60 -4.95 -6.90
C VAL A 279 5.63 -5.32 -5.83
N ASP A 280 6.64 -4.47 -5.67
CA ASP A 280 7.55 -4.57 -4.52
C ASP A 280 6.87 -3.93 -3.30
N TRP A 281 6.15 -4.76 -2.54
CA TRP A 281 5.42 -4.32 -1.36
C TRP A 281 6.29 -3.56 -0.37
N ARG A 282 7.46 -4.10 -0.03
CA ARG A 282 8.31 -3.49 1.00
C ARG A 282 8.86 -2.15 0.51
N GLY A 283 9.46 -2.10 -0.67
CA GLY A 283 10.02 -0.87 -1.22
C GLY A 283 8.96 0.22 -1.42
N THR A 284 7.78 -0.16 -1.93
CA THR A 284 6.66 0.76 -2.13
C THR A 284 6.13 1.30 -0.79
N LEU A 285 5.86 0.44 0.19
CA LEU A 285 5.35 0.87 1.50
C LEU A 285 6.38 1.72 2.26
N ASN A 286 7.66 1.34 2.25
CA ASN A 286 8.72 2.14 2.86
C ASN A 286 8.83 3.52 2.22
N TRP A 287 8.74 3.61 0.89
CA TRP A 287 8.68 4.90 0.23
C TRP A 287 7.47 5.72 0.68
N MET A 288 6.27 5.12 0.69
CA MET A 288 5.07 5.83 1.14
C MET A 288 5.19 6.29 2.59
N LEU A 289 5.78 5.50 3.49
CA LEU A 289 6.04 5.90 4.87
C LEU A 289 6.92 7.16 4.98
N THR A 290 7.86 7.36 4.05
CA THR A 290 8.66 8.60 3.98
C THR A 290 7.89 9.82 3.43
N LYS A 291 6.72 9.60 2.83
CA LYS A 291 5.89 10.62 2.15
C LYS A 291 4.53 10.82 2.80
N ALA A 292 4.14 9.95 3.72
CA ALA A 292 2.84 9.95 4.36
C ALA A 292 2.62 11.29 5.09
N PRO A 293 1.42 11.91 4.94
CA PRO A 293 1.07 13.12 5.67
C PRO A 293 0.82 12.88 7.16
#